data_AF-A0A7X3TKC8-F1
#
_entry.id   AF-A0A7X3TKC8-F1
#
_cell.length_a   1.000
_cell.length_b   1.000
_cell.length_c   1.000
_cell.angle_alpha   90.00
_cell.angle_beta   90.00
_cell.angle_gamma   90.00
#
_symmetry.space_group_name_H-M   'P 1'
#
loop_
_entity.id
_entity.type
_entity.pdbx_description
1 polymer ?
#
loop_
_entity_poly.entity_id
_entity_poly.type
_entity_poly.pdbx_seq_one_letter_code
_entity_poly.pdbx_strand_id
1 'polypeptide(L)'
;QRRACEESSLAACRFVDGHGTPTELYPANPNGSPGGLAGLTSGDGRVTALMPHPERLFRSTQHSWHPPGWGEHGPWMQMFLNARSAID
;
A
#
# COMPACT_ATOMS: atom_id res chain seq x y z
N GLN A 1 -19.12 -10.57 -0.25
CA GLN A 1 -17.90 -9.99 0.38
C GLN A 1 -16.88 -9.50 -0.66
N ARG A 2 -16.45 -10.31 -1.64
CA ARG A 2 -15.50 -9.88 -2.71
C ARG A 2 -15.93 -8.62 -3.48
N ARG A 3 -17.08 -8.64 -4.16
CA ARG A 3 -17.61 -7.45 -4.89
C ARG A 3 -17.73 -6.21 -4.01
N ALA A 4 -18.19 -6.39 -2.76
CA ALA A 4 -18.32 -5.28 -1.82
C ALA A 4 -16.97 -4.63 -1.48
N CYS A 5 -15.85 -5.37 -1.43
CA CYS A 5 -14.53 -4.78 -1.19
C CYS A 5 -13.93 -4.14 -2.47
N GLU A 6 -14.23 -4.69 -3.64
CA GLU A 6 -13.79 -4.14 -4.93
C GLU A 6 -14.52 -2.83 -5.28
N GLU A 7 -15.81 -2.74 -4.95
CA GLU A 7 -16.69 -1.59 -5.20
C GLU A 7 -16.74 -0.58 -4.04
N SER A 8 -16.32 -0.96 -2.82
CA SER A 8 -16.33 -0.05 -1.67
C SER A 8 -15.08 0.83 -1.60
N SER A 9 -15.27 2.01 -1.00
CA SER A 9 -14.23 2.95 -0.57
C SER A 9 -13.24 2.39 0.48
N LEU A 10 -13.27 1.07 0.74
CA LEU A 10 -12.43 0.40 1.73
C LEU A 10 -11.12 -0.13 1.14
N ALA A 11 -10.97 -0.13 -0.18
CA ALA A 11 -9.71 -0.47 -0.84
C ALA A 11 -8.63 0.58 -0.53
N ALA A 12 -7.63 0.20 0.28
CA ALA A 12 -6.57 1.10 0.73
C ALA A 12 -5.32 1.05 -0.16
N CYS A 13 -5.05 -0.09 -0.80
CA CYS A 13 -3.87 -0.27 -1.65
C CYS A 13 -4.15 -1.28 -2.78
N ARG A 14 -3.58 -1.03 -3.97
CA ARG A 14 -3.63 -1.92 -5.12
C ARG A 14 -2.24 -2.08 -5.76
N PHE A 15 -1.95 -3.29 -6.24
CA PHE A 15 -0.87 -3.55 -7.18
C PHE A 15 -1.21 -2.95 -8.54
N VAL A 16 -0.23 -2.31 -9.16
CA VAL A 16 -0.34 -1.65 -10.46
C VAL A 16 0.77 -2.13 -11.39
N ASP A 17 0.54 -2.07 -12.69
CA ASP A 17 1.56 -2.30 -13.71
C ASP A 17 2.50 -1.09 -13.88
N GLY A 18 3.46 -1.20 -14.81
CA GLY A 18 4.42 -0.14 -15.11
C GLY A 18 3.80 1.13 -15.71
N HIS A 19 2.52 1.11 -16.08
CA HIS A 19 1.76 2.27 -16.54
C HIS A 19 0.86 2.85 -15.44
N GLY A 20 0.88 2.28 -14.23
CA GLY A 20 0.07 2.72 -13.10
C GLY A 20 -1.36 2.18 -13.11
N THR A 21 -1.67 1.19 -13.96
CA THR A 21 -3.01 0.59 -14.04
C THR A 21 -3.13 -0.58 -13.06
N PRO A 22 -4.20 -0.65 -12.22
CA PRO A 22 -4.43 -1.82 -11.38
C PRO A 22 -4.46 -3.11 -12.19
N THR A 23 -3.77 -4.14 -11.71
CA THR A 23 -3.57 -5.36 -12.49
C THR A 23 -3.69 -6.62 -11.64
N GLU A 24 -4.08 -7.70 -12.30
CA GLU A 24 -4.11 -9.06 -11.76
C GLU A 24 -2.97 -9.92 -12.34
N LEU A 25 -2.17 -9.34 -13.26
CA LEU A 25 -1.16 -10.06 -14.01
C LEU A 25 0.16 -10.16 -13.23
N TYR A 26 0.69 -11.37 -13.15
CA TYR A 26 2.02 -11.64 -12.64
C TYR A 26 3.10 -11.10 -13.60
N PRO A 27 4.23 -10.54 -13.12
CA PRO A 27 4.62 -10.36 -11.71
C PRO A 27 4.16 -9.05 -11.07
N ALA A 28 3.56 -8.12 -11.82
CA ALA A 28 3.13 -6.82 -11.31
C ALA A 28 2.14 -6.95 -10.14
N ASN A 29 1.27 -7.96 -10.21
CA ASN A 29 0.54 -8.49 -9.06
C ASN A 29 1.14 -9.86 -8.66
N PRO A 30 1.81 -9.95 -7.50
CA PRO A 30 2.55 -11.15 -7.12
C PRO A 30 1.67 -12.31 -6.64
N ASN A 31 0.42 -12.06 -6.29
CA ASN A 31 -0.47 -13.06 -5.67
C ASN A 31 -1.79 -13.28 -6.42
N GLY A 32 -2.03 -12.54 -7.51
CA GLY A 32 -3.24 -12.64 -8.32
C GLY A 32 -4.49 -12.11 -7.62
N SER A 33 -4.34 -11.25 -6.62
CA SER A 33 -5.49 -10.62 -5.95
C SER A 33 -6.38 -9.87 -6.97
N PRO A 34 -7.70 -10.13 -6.98
CA PRO A 34 -8.63 -9.44 -7.87
C PRO A 34 -8.55 -7.91 -7.78
N GLY A 35 -8.62 -7.24 -8.94
CA GLY A 35 -8.47 -5.79 -9.07
C GLY A 35 -7.15 -5.24 -8.50
N GLY A 36 -6.13 -6.09 -8.32
CA GLY A 36 -4.87 -5.71 -7.69
C GLY A 36 -4.93 -5.53 -6.17
N LEU A 37 -6.02 -5.89 -5.49
CA LEU A 37 -6.22 -5.51 -4.08
C LEU A 37 -5.09 -6.04 -3.15
N ALA A 38 -4.40 -5.12 -2.48
CA ALA A 38 -3.27 -5.42 -1.61
C ALA A 38 -3.47 -4.94 -0.16
N GLY A 39 -4.53 -4.16 0.10
CA GLY A 39 -4.83 -3.62 1.41
C GLY A 39 -6.27 -3.13 1.55
N LEU A 40 -6.80 -3.23 2.77
CA LEU A 40 -8.17 -2.84 3.14
C LEU A 40 -8.17 -2.02 4.42
N THR A 41 -9.15 -1.12 4.55
CA THR A 41 -9.43 -0.38 5.78
C THR A 41 -10.83 -0.70 6.32
N SER A 42 -11.03 -0.56 7.64
CA SER A 42 -12.34 -0.56 8.27
C SER A 42 -13.16 0.65 7.82
N GLY A 43 -14.50 0.55 7.93
CA GLY A 43 -15.40 1.64 7.52
C GLY A 43 -15.24 2.94 8.30
N ASP A 44 -14.68 2.88 9.51
CA ASP A 44 -14.33 4.04 10.34
C ASP A 44 -12.86 4.48 10.20
N GLY A 45 -12.07 3.82 9.34
CA GLY A 45 -10.68 4.17 9.05
C GLY A 45 -9.66 3.82 10.14
N ARG A 46 -10.08 3.28 11.29
CA ARG A 46 -9.19 3.04 12.44
C ARG A 46 -8.28 1.83 12.29
N VAL A 47 -8.67 0.87 11.46
CA VAL A 47 -7.91 -0.36 11.23
C VAL A 47 -7.65 -0.51 9.75
N THR A 48 -6.38 -0.50 9.35
CA THR A 48 -5.95 -0.82 7.98
C THR A 48 -5.07 -2.06 8.00
N ALA A 49 -5.39 -3.04 7.16
CA ALA A 49 -4.65 -4.29 6.99
C ALA A 49 -4.03 -4.34 5.59
N LEU A 50 -2.74 -4.64 5.51
CA LEU A 50 -1.95 -4.64 4.28
C LEU A 50 -1.21 -5.98 4.14
N MET A 51 -1.08 -6.47 2.91
CA MET A 51 -0.13 -7.54 2.57
C MET A 51 1.31 -7.02 2.34
N PRO A 52 1.53 -5.83 1.72
CA PRO A 52 2.86 -5.23 1.66
C PRO A 52 3.46 -4.98 3.05
N HIS A 53 4.79 -4.86 3.11
CA HIS A 53 5.55 -4.68 4.35
C HIS A 53 6.15 -3.26 4.44
N PRO A 54 5.33 -2.22 4.74
CA PRO A 54 5.82 -0.84 4.86
C PRO A 54 6.89 -0.68 5.95
N GLU A 55 6.87 -1.52 6.97
CA GLU A 55 7.85 -1.55 8.06
C GLU A 55 9.24 -2.00 7.62
N ARG A 56 9.35 -2.69 6.48
CA ARG A 56 10.65 -3.07 5.89
C ARG A 56 11.21 -2.00 4.98
N LEU A 57 10.43 -0.98 4.64
CA LEU A 57 10.72 0.01 3.61
C LEU A 57 10.44 1.45 4.09
N PHE A 58 10.57 1.74 5.38
CA PHE A 58 10.37 3.10 5.89
C PHE A 58 11.60 3.99 5.69
N ARG A 59 12.79 3.42 5.47
CA ARG A 59 14.01 4.17 5.09
C ARG A 59 14.27 4.06 3.60
N SER A 60 14.78 5.12 2.99
CA SER A 60 15.13 5.13 1.56
C SER A 60 16.15 4.02 1.22
N THR A 61 17.15 3.82 2.08
CA THR A 61 18.21 2.81 1.91
C THR A 61 17.74 1.36 1.94
N GLN A 62 16.51 1.09 2.40
CA GLN A 62 15.94 -0.26 2.43
C GLN A 62 15.23 -0.64 1.12
N HIS A 63 14.99 0.32 0.22
CA HIS A 63 14.38 0.05 -1.08
C HIS A 63 15.40 -0.56 -2.03
N SER A 64 15.03 -1.66 -2.70
CA SER A 64 15.86 -2.27 -3.75
C SER A 64 16.13 -1.32 -4.93
N TRP A 65 15.17 -0.43 -5.18
CA TRP A 65 15.28 0.70 -6.11
C TRP A 65 14.51 1.89 -5.56
N HIS A 66 15.08 3.08 -5.67
CA HIS A 66 14.39 4.35 -5.41
C HIS A 66 14.99 5.46 -6.29
N PRO A 67 14.23 6.53 -6.59
CA PRO A 67 14.77 7.70 -7.29
C PRO A 67 15.95 8.32 -6.53
N PRO A 68 16.96 8.87 -7.24
CA PRO A 68 17.98 9.69 -6.61
C PRO A 68 17.34 10.95 -6.01
N GLY A 69 17.89 11.43 -4.90
CA GLY A 69 17.43 12.64 -4.22
C GLY A 69 16.39 12.42 -3.12
N TRP A 70 15.96 11.18 -2.86
CA TRP A 70 15.28 10.88 -1.60
C TRP A 70 16.19 11.16 -0.40
N GLY A 71 15.59 11.69 0.67
CA GLY A 71 16.26 11.86 1.96
C GLY A 71 16.38 10.53 2.73
N GLU A 72 16.47 10.60 4.06
CA GLU A 72 16.57 9.39 4.89
C GLU A 72 15.30 8.51 4.83
N HIS A 73 14.12 9.14 4.77
CA HIS A 73 12.84 8.46 4.88
C HIS A 73 12.24 8.15 3.51
N GLY A 74 11.79 6.91 3.36
CA GLY A 74 10.95 6.48 2.25
C GLY A 74 9.49 6.89 2.45
N PRO A 75 8.65 6.75 1.41
CA PRO A 75 7.25 7.18 1.44
C PRO A 75 6.42 6.46 2.51
N TRP A 76 6.76 5.21 2.81
CA TRP A 76 6.06 4.42 3.83
C TRP A 76 6.20 4.97 5.25
N MET A 77 7.20 5.83 5.51
CA MET A 77 7.35 6.51 6.81
C MET A 77 6.09 7.31 7.18
N GLN A 78 5.42 7.90 6.19
CA GLN A 78 4.22 8.71 6.40
C GLN A 78 3.08 7.92 7.05
N MET A 79 2.99 6.61 6.79
CA MET A 79 1.97 5.76 7.41
C MET A 79 2.10 5.74 8.94
N PHE A 80 3.33 5.66 9.45
CA PHE A 80 3.61 5.64 10.88
C PHE A 80 3.46 7.03 11.52
N LEU A 81 3.85 8.09 10.80
CA LEU A 81 3.64 9.47 11.24
C LEU A 81 2.15 9.81 11.36
N ASN A 82 1.33 9.36 10.41
CA ASN A 82 -0.13 9.53 10.46
C ASN A 82 -0.72 8.80 11.68
N ALA A 83 -0.25 7.59 11.98
CA ALA A 83 -0.71 6.85 13.16
C ALA A 83 -0.37 7.60 14.46
N ARG A 84 0.82 8.21 14.55
CA ARG A 84 1.18 9.04 15.71
C ARG A 84 0.33 10.30 15.80
N SER A 85 0.17 11.02 14.70
CA SER A 85 -0.64 12.25 14.67
C SER A 85 -2.11 12.00 14.99
N ALA A 86 -2.63 10.79 14.78
CA ALA A 86 -4.03 10.45 15.07
C ALA A 86 -4.32 10.21 16.56
N ILE A 87 -3.27 10.03 17.38
CA ILE A 87 -3.39 9.84 18.84
C ILE A 87 -2.90 11.07 19.63
N ASP A 88 -2.29 12.03 18.96
CA ASP A 88 -1.92 13.35 19.50
C ASP A 88 -3.14 14.29 19.49
#